data_AF-A0A7S0W2S2-F1
#
_entry.id   AF-A0A7S0W2S2-F1
#
_cell.length_a   1.000
_cell.length_b   1.000
_cell.length_c   1.000
_cell.angle_alpha   90.00
_cell.angle_beta   90.00
_cell.angle_gamma   90.00
#
_symmetry.space_group_name_H-M   'P 1'
#
loop_
_entity.id
_entity.type
_entity.pdbx_description
1 polymer ?
#
loop_
_entity_poly.entity_id
_entity_poly.type
_entity_poly.pdbx_seq_one_letter_code
_entity_poly.pdbx_strand_id
1 'polypeptide(L)'
;TGDWDGAPIFVGAMRYPVKTVYLEDMLTELPRLSEACGWFIEAEVRRMNEAAAGRTDGKRGISPWDVSRVDMKRTVCDTVAHVARAGECVLVFLPGLLEISRLAETLQETAASVPLQVLMLHSLVPEEEQARCLLPAEPGHCKVILSSNIAETSVTIPDVKWVLDLGVHREMWYCARRKFQVLTVSWTSKASAKQRAGRAG
;
A
#
# COMPACT_ATOMS: atom_id res chain seq x y z
N THR A 1 29.16 -18.87 -17.08
CA THR A 1 30.41 -18.70 -16.30
C THR A 1 30.05 -17.90 -15.07
N GLY A 2 30.03 -18.55 -13.91
CA GLY A 2 29.51 -17.96 -12.67
C GLY A 2 30.60 -17.15 -11.97
N ASP A 3 30.42 -15.83 -11.89
CA ASP A 3 31.36 -14.87 -11.28
C ASP A 3 31.31 -14.81 -9.74
N TRP A 4 30.82 -15.86 -9.07
CA TRP A 4 30.60 -15.84 -7.62
C TRP A 4 31.30 -17.00 -6.92
N ASP A 5 32.64 -17.01 -7.00
CA ASP A 5 33.50 -17.93 -6.24
C ASP A 5 33.48 -17.59 -4.74
N GLY A 6 32.50 -18.15 -4.02
CA GLY A 6 32.64 -18.46 -2.59
C GLY A 6 32.72 -17.29 -1.60
N ALA A 7 32.44 -16.05 -2.00
CA ALA A 7 32.42 -14.94 -1.06
C ALA A 7 31.28 -15.13 -0.04
N PRO A 8 31.57 -15.14 1.28
CA PRO A 8 30.52 -15.30 2.29
C PRO A 8 29.65 -14.05 2.33
N ILE A 9 28.35 -14.22 2.06
CA ILE A 9 27.35 -13.16 2.21
C ILE A 9 26.91 -13.15 3.68
N PHE A 10 27.40 -12.18 4.44
CA PHE A 10 26.89 -11.88 5.78
C PHE A 10 25.93 -10.70 5.70
N VAL A 11 24.67 -10.92 6.10
CA VAL A 11 23.68 -9.85 6.27
C VAL A 11 23.06 -9.98 7.65
N GLY A 12 23.66 -9.28 8.63
CA GLY A 12 23.02 -9.02 9.92
C GLY A 12 22.32 -7.67 9.87
N ALA A 13 21.00 -7.65 10.03
CA ALA A 13 20.25 -6.42 10.25
C ALA A 13 19.32 -6.63 11.44
N MET A 14 19.46 -5.81 12.49
CA MET A 14 18.40 -5.68 13.49
C MET A 14 17.20 -5.07 12.78
N ARG A 15 16.14 -5.87 12.62
CA ARG A 15 14.83 -5.40 12.18
C ARG A 15 13.88 -5.64 13.33
N TYR A 16 13.08 -4.63 13.66
CA TYR A 16 11.98 -4.86 14.59
C TYR A 16 10.99 -5.83 13.92
N PRO A 17 10.41 -6.78 14.67
CA PRO A 17 9.51 -7.77 14.07
C PRO A 17 8.28 -7.08 13.49
N VAL A 18 8.06 -7.22 12.19
CA VAL A 18 6.86 -6.73 11.50
C VAL A 18 5.82 -7.85 11.45
N LYS A 19 4.62 -7.62 12.00
CA LYS A 19 3.48 -8.53 11.88
C LYS A 19 2.75 -8.24 10.57
N THR A 20 2.60 -9.26 9.72
CA THR A 20 1.81 -9.19 8.49
C THR A 20 0.38 -9.67 8.76
N VAL A 21 -0.61 -8.91 8.31
CA VAL A 21 -2.04 -9.24 8.39
C VAL A 21 -2.61 -9.16 6.98
N TYR A 22 -3.29 -10.21 6.53
CA TYR A 22 -3.95 -10.26 5.23
C TYR A 22 -5.41 -9.78 5.34
N LEU A 23 -6.04 -9.50 4.19
CA LEU A 23 -7.39 -8.93 4.16
C LEU A 23 -8.42 -9.85 4.83
N GLU A 24 -8.28 -11.16 4.63
CA GLU A 24 -9.09 -12.21 5.24
C GLU A 24 -8.94 -12.28 6.77
N ASP A 25 -7.80 -11.87 7.30
CA ASP A 25 -7.47 -11.91 8.72
C ASP A 25 -7.71 -10.57 9.43
N MET A 26 -7.88 -9.47 8.67
CA MET A 26 -7.99 -8.12 9.21
C MET A 26 -9.08 -7.98 10.27
N LEU A 27 -10.25 -8.58 10.06
CA LEU A 27 -11.36 -8.49 11.02
C LEU A 27 -11.10 -9.24 12.33
N THR A 28 -10.32 -10.33 12.24
CA THR A 28 -9.95 -11.14 13.41
C THR A 28 -8.83 -10.46 14.19
N GLU A 29 -7.85 -9.89 13.48
CA GLU A 29 -6.65 -9.28 14.05
C GLU A 29 -6.86 -7.83 14.50
N LEU A 30 -7.87 -7.14 13.95
CA LEU A 30 -8.26 -5.77 14.30
C LEU A 30 -9.75 -5.73 14.72
N PRO A 31 -10.12 -6.28 15.89
CA PRO A 31 -11.53 -6.42 16.28
C PRO A 31 -12.29 -5.09 16.38
N ARG A 32 -11.60 -4.01 16.76
CA ARG A 32 -12.19 -2.65 16.76
C ARG A 32 -12.49 -2.11 15.36
N LEU A 33 -11.76 -2.56 14.34
CA LEU A 33 -12.07 -2.28 12.93
C LEU A 33 -13.35 -3.03 12.52
N SER A 34 -13.52 -4.26 13.02
CA SER A 34 -14.73 -5.06 12.79
C SER A 34 -15.99 -4.43 13.38
N GLU A 35 -15.91 -3.85 14.58
CA GLU A 35 -17.05 -3.18 15.22
C GLU A 35 -17.50 -1.91 14.48
N ALA A 36 -16.55 -1.13 13.95
CA ALA A 36 -16.83 0.12 13.25
C ALA A 36 -17.23 -0.10 11.78
N CYS A 37 -16.53 -1.02 11.10
CA CYS A 37 -16.53 -1.09 9.63
C CYS A 37 -16.56 -2.53 9.09
N GLY A 38 -16.82 -3.54 9.94
CA GLY A 38 -16.76 -4.96 9.56
C GLY A 38 -17.62 -5.33 8.36
N TRP A 39 -18.84 -4.79 8.29
CA TRP A 39 -19.72 -4.98 7.13
C TRP A 39 -19.07 -4.45 5.84
N PHE A 40 -18.40 -3.29 5.85
CA PHE A 40 -17.77 -2.78 4.63
C PHE A 40 -16.66 -3.70 4.14
N ILE A 41 -15.82 -4.20 5.05
CA ILE A 41 -14.74 -5.12 4.70
C ILE A 41 -15.29 -6.44 4.18
N GLU A 42 -16.31 -7.00 4.83
CA GLU A 42 -17.00 -8.21 4.34
C GLU A 42 -17.65 -7.99 2.97
N ALA A 43 -18.26 -6.83 2.73
CA ALA A 43 -18.85 -6.48 1.45
C ALA A 43 -17.79 -6.34 0.35
N GLU A 44 -16.62 -5.74 0.65
CA GLU A 44 -15.52 -5.66 -0.32
C GLU A 44 -14.90 -7.03 -0.60
N VAL A 45 -14.68 -7.86 0.42
CA VAL A 45 -14.23 -9.25 0.23
C VAL A 45 -15.22 -10.01 -0.64
N ARG A 46 -16.53 -9.83 -0.42
CA ARG A 46 -17.57 -10.44 -1.26
C ARG A 46 -17.50 -9.93 -2.70
N ARG A 47 -17.38 -8.62 -2.93
CA ARG A 47 -17.23 -8.04 -4.28
C ARG A 47 -15.98 -8.53 -5.00
N MET A 48 -14.86 -8.66 -4.30
CA MET A 48 -13.62 -9.22 -4.87
C MET A 48 -13.82 -10.68 -5.28
N ASN A 49 -14.50 -11.47 -4.45
CA ASN A 49 -14.85 -12.86 -4.77
C ASN A 49 -15.82 -12.97 -5.95
N GLU A 50 -16.84 -12.11 -6.02
CA GLU A 50 -17.77 -12.02 -7.15
C GLU A 50 -17.06 -11.62 -8.45
N ALA A 51 -16.18 -10.62 -8.41
CA ALA A 51 -15.38 -10.20 -9.56
C ALA A 51 -14.44 -11.31 -10.06
N ALA A 52 -13.89 -12.11 -9.15
CA ALA A 52 -13.11 -13.30 -9.50
C ALA A 52 -13.97 -14.42 -10.11
N ALA A 53 -15.22 -14.59 -9.66
CA ALA A 53 -16.14 -15.64 -10.12
C ALA A 53 -16.76 -15.34 -11.50
N GLY A 54 -16.92 -14.07 -11.87
CA GLY A 54 -17.54 -13.65 -13.14
C GLY A 54 -16.69 -13.80 -14.40
N ARG A 55 -15.48 -14.38 -14.33
CA ARG A 55 -14.60 -14.51 -15.51
C ARG A 55 -14.88 -15.79 -16.30
N THR A 56 -14.97 -15.62 -17.62
CA THR A 56 -15.12 -16.70 -18.61
C THR A 56 -13.79 -17.18 -19.20
N ASP A 57 -12.65 -16.61 -18.78
CA ASP A 57 -11.32 -16.88 -19.36
C ASP A 57 -10.60 -18.11 -18.77
N GLY A 58 -11.24 -18.84 -17.85
CA GLY A 58 -10.69 -20.06 -17.22
C GLY A 58 -9.55 -19.81 -16.23
N LYS A 59 -9.15 -18.56 -15.96
CA LYS A 59 -8.13 -18.24 -14.96
C LYS A 59 -8.78 -18.13 -13.58
N ARG A 60 -8.41 -19.03 -12.66
CA ARG A 60 -8.84 -19.00 -11.25
C ARG A 60 -8.14 -17.86 -10.48
N GLY A 61 -8.91 -17.05 -9.74
CA GLY A 61 -8.42 -16.04 -8.78
C GLY A 61 -8.63 -14.57 -9.17
N ILE A 62 -8.55 -13.65 -8.20
CA ILE A 62 -8.68 -12.19 -8.37
C ILE A 62 -7.60 -11.67 -9.34
N SER A 63 -7.91 -10.71 -10.21
CA SER A 63 -6.96 -10.08 -11.12
C SER A 63 -6.57 -8.70 -10.59
N PRO A 64 -5.40 -8.15 -10.98
CA PRO A 64 -5.01 -6.81 -10.57
C PRO A 64 -6.03 -5.74 -10.99
N TRP A 65 -6.72 -5.97 -12.11
CA TRP A 65 -7.76 -5.10 -12.63
C TRP A 65 -9.01 -5.10 -11.75
N ASP A 66 -9.34 -6.23 -11.12
CA ASP A 66 -10.50 -6.30 -10.23
C ASP A 66 -10.22 -5.51 -8.95
N VAL A 67 -9.00 -5.59 -8.40
CA VAL A 67 -8.57 -4.74 -7.28
C VAL A 67 -8.67 -3.25 -7.64
N SER A 68 -8.33 -2.88 -8.88
CA SER A 68 -8.46 -1.49 -9.34
C SER A 68 -9.91 -1.03 -9.57
N ARG A 69 -10.86 -1.97 -9.70
CA ARG A 69 -12.29 -1.71 -9.90
C ARG A 69 -13.07 -1.66 -8.58
N VAL A 70 -12.60 -2.40 -7.59
CA VAL A 70 -13.13 -2.39 -6.23
C VAL A 70 -12.62 -1.12 -5.54
N ASP A 71 -13.54 -0.25 -5.11
CA ASP A 71 -13.17 0.99 -4.43
C ASP A 71 -12.71 0.70 -2.99
N MET A 72 -11.45 0.27 -2.84
CA MET A 72 -10.84 0.00 -1.54
C MET A 72 -10.60 1.26 -0.69
N LYS A 73 -10.92 2.47 -1.20
CA LYS A 73 -10.67 3.72 -0.48
C LYS A 73 -11.29 3.70 0.91
N ARG A 74 -12.55 3.25 1.03
CA ARG A 74 -13.25 3.23 2.32
C ARG A 74 -12.54 2.34 3.33
N THR A 75 -12.22 1.11 2.93
CA THR A 75 -11.45 0.18 3.77
C THR A 75 -10.12 0.78 4.21
N VAL A 76 -9.42 1.47 3.31
CA VAL A 76 -8.16 2.16 3.64
C VAL A 76 -8.40 3.31 4.61
N CYS A 77 -9.39 4.18 4.38
CA CYS A 77 -9.72 5.28 5.29
C CYS A 77 -10.09 4.79 6.69
N ASP A 78 -10.93 3.77 6.77
CA ASP A 78 -11.36 3.17 8.04
C ASP A 78 -10.18 2.56 8.79
N THR A 79 -9.27 1.89 8.07
CA THR A 79 -8.05 1.33 8.65
C THR A 79 -7.11 2.41 9.13
N VAL A 80 -6.88 3.46 8.34
CA VAL A 80 -6.05 4.62 8.72
C VAL A 80 -6.64 5.29 9.97
N ALA A 81 -7.94 5.58 10.00
CA ALA A 81 -8.60 6.19 11.14
C ALA A 81 -8.48 5.33 12.41
N HIS A 82 -8.55 4.01 12.26
CA HIS A 82 -8.40 3.07 13.36
C HIS A 82 -6.99 3.08 13.98
N VAL A 83 -5.95 3.06 13.13
CA VAL A 83 -4.55 2.96 13.56
C VAL A 83 -3.89 4.30 13.85
N ALA A 84 -4.49 5.43 13.43
CA ALA A 84 -3.87 6.75 13.54
C ALA A 84 -3.53 7.13 14.99
N ARG A 85 -2.25 7.39 15.26
CA ARG A 85 -1.74 7.88 16.55
C ARG A 85 -0.79 9.07 16.33
N ALA A 86 -0.77 9.99 17.27
CA ALA A 86 0.08 11.17 17.18
C ALA A 86 1.57 10.77 17.19
N GLY A 87 2.35 11.33 16.26
CA GLY A 87 3.79 11.04 16.13
C GLY A 87 4.11 9.74 15.39
N GLU A 88 3.11 8.96 14.94
CA GLU A 88 3.31 7.79 14.10
C GLU A 88 3.07 8.12 12.62
N CYS A 89 3.66 7.31 11.73
CA CYS A 89 3.40 7.37 10.30
C CYS A 89 2.74 6.08 9.77
N VAL A 90 1.72 6.27 8.93
CA VAL A 90 1.10 5.23 8.11
C VAL A 90 1.56 5.43 6.66
N LEU A 91 2.17 4.40 6.07
CA LEU A 91 2.57 4.37 4.66
C LEU A 91 1.59 3.51 3.86
N VAL A 92 0.97 4.08 2.83
CA VAL A 92 -0.02 3.40 1.98
C VAL A 92 0.53 3.26 0.57
N PHE A 93 0.64 2.01 0.07
CA PHE A 93 1.06 1.72 -1.30
C PHE A 93 -0.13 1.62 -2.24
N LEU A 94 -0.14 2.51 -3.23
CA LEU A 94 -1.18 2.66 -4.26
C LEU A 94 -0.59 2.48 -5.67
N PRO A 95 -1.41 2.09 -6.65
CA PRO A 95 -0.90 1.76 -7.99
C PRO A 95 -0.42 2.99 -8.79
N GLY A 96 -0.89 4.20 -8.51
CA GLY A 96 -0.50 5.39 -9.23
C GLY A 96 -1.07 6.70 -8.67
N LEU A 97 -0.71 7.81 -9.32
CA LEU A 97 -1.05 9.16 -8.88
C LEU A 97 -2.57 9.41 -8.79
N LEU A 98 -3.36 8.90 -9.74
CA LEU A 98 -4.81 9.09 -9.73
C LEU A 98 -5.45 8.49 -8.47
N GLU A 99 -5.03 7.30 -8.10
CA GLU A 99 -5.52 6.62 -6.90
C GLU A 99 -5.02 7.32 -5.63
N ILE A 100 -3.77 7.81 -5.64
CA ILE A 100 -3.18 8.61 -4.56
C ILE A 100 -3.99 9.90 -4.32
N SER A 101 -4.25 10.71 -5.35
CA SER A 101 -4.95 11.98 -5.19
C SER A 101 -6.39 11.79 -4.70
N ARG A 102 -7.11 10.80 -5.25
CA ARG A 102 -8.50 10.50 -4.81
C ARG A 102 -8.56 10.06 -3.35
N LEU A 103 -7.62 9.24 -2.91
CA LEU A 103 -7.57 8.82 -1.51
C LEU A 103 -7.14 9.97 -0.61
N ALA A 104 -6.24 10.85 -1.07
CA ALA A 104 -5.81 12.02 -0.31
C ALA A 104 -6.99 12.94 0.02
N GLU A 105 -7.84 13.25 -0.98
CA GLU A 105 -9.07 14.03 -0.81
C GLU A 105 -9.99 13.39 0.25
N THR A 106 -10.20 12.08 0.17
CA THR A 106 -11.07 11.36 1.10
C THR A 106 -10.50 11.33 2.53
N LEU A 107 -9.18 11.18 2.66
CA LEU A 107 -8.51 11.15 3.96
C LEU A 107 -8.47 12.52 4.65
N GLN A 108 -8.47 13.62 3.88
CA GLN A 108 -8.59 14.97 4.44
C GLN A 108 -9.92 15.17 5.16
N GLU A 109 -10.98 14.50 4.72
CA GLU A 109 -12.33 14.55 5.32
C GLU A 109 -12.56 13.44 6.37
N THR A 110 -11.61 12.50 6.51
CA THR A 110 -11.77 11.34 7.39
C THR A 110 -11.57 11.73 8.86
N ALA A 111 -12.60 11.49 9.68
CA ALA A 111 -12.50 11.67 11.11
C ALA A 111 -11.70 10.53 11.76
N ALA A 112 -10.57 10.87 12.37
CA ALA A 112 -9.73 9.95 13.13
C ALA A 112 -9.58 10.44 14.58
N SER A 113 -9.01 9.62 15.46
CA SER A 113 -8.76 9.99 16.87
C SER A 113 -7.76 11.14 17.03
N VAL A 114 -6.94 11.39 16.00
CA VAL A 114 -5.98 12.49 15.90
C VAL A 114 -6.06 13.09 14.49
N PRO A 115 -5.75 14.37 14.30
CA PRO A 115 -5.72 14.96 12.95
C PRO A 115 -4.70 14.25 12.06
N LEU A 116 -5.04 14.10 10.78
CA LEU A 116 -4.21 13.42 9.79
C LEU A 116 -3.43 14.44 8.97
N GLN A 117 -2.10 14.27 8.90
CA GLN A 117 -1.23 15.02 8.00
C GLN A 117 -1.01 14.16 6.73
N VAL A 118 -1.85 14.37 5.73
CA VAL A 118 -1.85 13.57 4.49
C VAL A 118 -0.85 14.14 3.48
N LEU A 119 0.10 13.31 3.04
CA LEU A 119 1.17 13.68 2.11
C LEU A 119 1.23 12.69 0.94
N MET A 120 1.52 13.20 -0.26
CA MET A 120 1.63 12.39 -1.48
C MET A 120 3.10 12.19 -1.85
N LEU A 121 3.47 10.97 -2.23
CA LEU A 121 4.82 10.62 -2.65
C LEU A 121 4.77 9.86 -3.99
N HIS A 122 5.00 10.59 -5.08
CA HIS A 122 5.01 10.08 -6.44
C HIS A 122 6.04 10.85 -7.27
N SER A 123 6.59 10.23 -8.32
CA SER A 123 7.62 10.85 -9.19
C SER A 123 7.16 12.10 -9.97
N LEU A 124 5.87 12.44 -9.91
CA LEU A 124 5.27 13.61 -10.56
C LEU A 124 4.90 14.71 -9.56
N VAL A 125 5.09 14.46 -8.26
CA VAL A 125 4.88 15.43 -7.19
C VAL A 125 6.15 16.32 -7.10
N PRO A 126 6.04 17.64 -6.88
CA PRO A 126 7.21 18.51 -6.72
C PRO A 126 8.17 18.03 -5.64
N GLU A 127 9.47 18.28 -5.83
CA GLU A 127 10.50 17.80 -4.91
C GLU A 127 10.33 18.39 -3.50
N GLU A 128 9.89 19.66 -3.42
CA GLU A 128 9.60 20.32 -2.16
C GLU A 128 8.47 19.61 -1.38
N GLU A 129 7.45 19.11 -2.07
CA GLU A 129 6.36 18.33 -1.46
C GLU A 129 6.82 16.93 -1.06
N GLN A 130 7.64 16.28 -1.88
CA GLN A 130 8.23 14.98 -1.54
C GLN A 130 9.13 15.09 -0.30
N ALA A 131 9.91 16.18 -0.16
CA ALA A 131 10.76 16.43 0.99
C ALA A 131 9.97 16.51 2.30
N ARG A 132 8.71 16.99 2.27
CA ARG A 132 7.84 17.01 3.46
C ARG A 132 7.55 15.60 4.00
N CYS A 133 7.55 14.57 3.15
CA CYS A 133 7.36 13.18 3.58
C CYS A 133 8.49 12.68 4.50
N LEU A 134 9.68 13.28 4.37
CA LEU A 134 10.87 12.93 5.15
C LEU A 134 10.88 13.59 6.53
N LEU A 135 10.10 14.66 6.70
CA LEU A 135 9.98 15.36 7.97
C LEU A 135 9.13 14.52 8.94
N PRO A 136 9.41 14.59 10.25
CA PRO A 136 8.54 13.99 11.26
C PRO A 136 7.10 14.50 11.17
N ALA A 137 6.16 13.71 11.70
CA ALA A 137 4.77 14.15 11.85
C ALA A 137 4.70 15.48 12.62
N GLU A 138 3.78 16.37 12.21
CA GLU A 138 3.48 17.58 12.96
C GLU A 138 3.00 17.23 14.39
N PRO A 139 3.31 18.06 15.40
CA PRO A 139 2.88 17.80 16.77
C PRO A 139 1.37 17.54 16.86
N GLY A 140 1.00 16.45 17.52
CA GLY A 140 -0.40 16.04 17.68
C GLY A 140 -1.04 15.37 16.45
N HIS A 141 -0.33 15.24 15.32
CA HIS A 141 -0.85 14.64 14.09
C HIS A 141 -0.32 13.22 13.88
N CYS A 142 -1.11 12.41 13.16
CA CYS A 142 -0.63 11.19 12.53
C CYS A 142 -0.23 11.50 11.09
N LYS A 143 1.00 11.17 10.69
CA LYS A 143 1.44 11.36 9.30
C LYS A 143 0.93 10.23 8.43
N VAL A 144 0.33 10.53 7.30
CA VAL A 144 -0.16 9.52 6.34
C VAL A 144 0.46 9.78 4.99
N ILE A 145 1.34 8.89 4.54
CA ILE A 145 2.05 9.01 3.27
C ILE A 145 1.43 8.07 2.26
N LEU A 146 0.93 8.63 1.17
CA LEU A 146 0.33 7.90 0.06
C LEU A 146 1.36 7.79 -1.07
N SER A 147 1.82 6.58 -1.37
CA SER A 147 2.93 6.39 -2.30
C SER A 147 2.69 5.33 -3.35
N SER A 148 3.36 5.48 -4.49
CA SER A 148 3.56 4.38 -5.43
C SER A 148 4.75 3.51 -5.01
N ASN A 149 5.28 2.71 -5.93
CA ASN A 149 6.49 1.92 -5.72
C ASN A 149 7.76 2.76 -5.47
N ILE A 150 7.71 4.10 -5.58
CA ILE A 150 8.87 4.95 -5.25
C ILE A 150 9.33 4.80 -3.78
N ALA A 151 8.39 4.55 -2.85
CA ALA A 151 8.73 4.27 -1.45
C ALA A 151 9.25 2.83 -1.21
N GLU A 152 9.26 1.96 -2.22
CA GLU A 152 9.73 0.57 -2.06
C GLU A 152 11.23 0.51 -1.86
N THR A 153 12.01 1.30 -2.60
CA THR A 153 13.48 1.30 -2.55
C THR A 153 14.11 2.68 -2.40
N SER A 154 13.46 3.75 -2.87
CA SER A 154 14.14 5.02 -3.14
C SER A 154 14.14 6.00 -1.97
N VAL A 155 13.37 5.73 -0.91
CA VAL A 155 13.17 6.68 0.20
C VAL A 155 13.23 5.96 1.55
N THR A 156 13.86 6.59 2.55
CA THR A 156 13.84 6.12 3.95
C THR A 156 13.00 7.08 4.77
N ILE A 157 11.89 6.58 5.30
CA ILE A 157 10.94 7.34 6.12
C ILE A 157 11.04 6.79 7.54
N PRO A 158 11.61 7.54 8.50
CA PRO A 158 12.08 6.98 9.78
C PRO A 158 10.97 6.60 10.78
N ASP A 159 9.76 7.12 10.60
CA ASP A 159 8.64 7.05 11.57
C ASP A 159 7.48 6.14 11.13
N VAL A 160 7.68 5.34 10.07
CA VAL A 160 6.65 4.42 9.57
C VAL A 160 6.40 3.30 10.58
N LYS A 161 5.19 3.29 11.15
CA LYS A 161 4.71 2.26 12.07
C LYS A 161 3.78 1.26 11.40
N TRP A 162 3.03 1.73 10.41
CA TRP A 162 2.04 0.94 9.69
C TRP A 162 2.30 1.00 8.19
N VAL A 163 2.21 -0.15 7.53
CA VAL A 163 2.23 -0.25 6.06
C VAL A 163 0.92 -0.87 5.60
N LEU A 164 0.19 -0.17 4.75
CA LEU A 164 -0.99 -0.66 4.06
C LEU A 164 -0.61 -0.89 2.59
N ASP A 165 -0.57 -2.15 2.16
CA ASP A 165 -0.23 -2.51 0.78
C ASP A 165 -1.46 -3.08 0.06
N LEU A 166 -1.92 -2.38 -0.98
CA LEU A 166 -3.02 -2.85 -1.84
C LEU A 166 -2.62 -4.04 -2.72
N GLY A 167 -1.33 -4.42 -2.74
CA GLY A 167 -0.84 -5.59 -3.45
C GLY A 167 -0.77 -5.40 -4.97
N VAL A 168 -1.04 -4.21 -5.48
CA VAL A 168 -1.00 -3.89 -6.91
C VAL A 168 -0.06 -2.72 -7.20
N HIS A 169 0.47 -2.68 -8.42
CA HIS A 169 1.28 -1.57 -8.93
C HIS A 169 1.07 -1.41 -10.43
N ARG A 170 1.52 -0.29 -11.00
CA ARG A 170 1.57 -0.10 -12.45
C ARG A 170 2.97 -0.44 -12.97
N GLU A 171 3.03 -1.23 -14.05
CA GLU A 171 4.27 -1.55 -14.76
C GLU A 171 4.11 -1.37 -16.26
N MET A 172 5.23 -1.10 -16.93
CA MET A 172 5.28 -1.01 -18.39
C MET A 172 5.41 -2.40 -18.98
N TRP A 173 4.35 -2.87 -19.64
CA TRP A 173 4.34 -4.15 -20.34
C TRP A 173 4.69 -3.95 -21.81
N TYR A 174 5.68 -4.70 -22.32
CA TYR A 174 6.13 -4.63 -23.71
C TYR A 174 5.65 -5.84 -24.52
N CYS A 175 4.93 -5.58 -25.61
CA CYS A 175 4.56 -6.62 -26.57
C CYS A 175 5.58 -6.70 -27.71
N ALA A 176 6.54 -7.63 -27.64
CA ALA A 176 7.55 -7.79 -28.68
C ALA A 176 6.94 -8.02 -30.08
N ARG A 177 5.85 -8.80 -30.18
CA ARG A 177 5.17 -9.10 -31.45
C ARG A 177 4.54 -7.87 -32.11
N ARG A 178 3.98 -6.96 -31.30
CA ARG A 178 3.25 -5.78 -31.78
C ARG A 178 4.06 -4.48 -31.63
N LYS A 179 5.28 -4.55 -31.10
CA LYS A 179 6.22 -3.43 -30.88
C LYS A 179 5.59 -2.21 -30.18
N PHE A 180 4.68 -2.44 -29.24
CA PHE A 180 4.11 -1.37 -28.42
C PHE A 180 4.31 -1.67 -26.94
N GLN A 181 4.31 -0.60 -26.15
CA GLN A 181 4.32 -0.64 -24.69
C GLN A 181 2.98 -0.13 -24.17
N VAL A 182 2.52 -0.72 -23.07
CA VAL A 182 1.32 -0.27 -22.37
C VAL A 182 1.58 -0.26 -20.86
N LEU A 183 1.13 0.80 -20.20
CA LEU A 183 1.13 0.86 -18.75
C LEU A 183 -0.07 0.07 -18.23
N THR A 184 0.18 -1.01 -17.49
CA THR A 184 -0.85 -1.92 -17.00
C THR A 184 -0.73 -2.12 -15.49
N VAL A 185 -1.86 -2.46 -14.84
CA VAL A 185 -1.89 -2.80 -13.42
C VAL A 185 -1.52 -4.27 -13.27
N SER A 186 -0.56 -4.55 -12.40
CA SER A 186 -0.02 -5.89 -12.13
C SER A 186 0.05 -6.17 -10.63
N TRP A 187 0.07 -7.45 -10.27
CA TRP A 187 0.28 -7.88 -8.89
C TRP A 187 1.70 -7.52 -8.44
N THR A 188 1.82 -6.99 -7.22
CA THR A 188 3.10 -6.83 -6.53
C THR A 188 3.72 -8.20 -6.29
N SER A 189 5.01 -8.35 -6.53
CA SER A 189 5.72 -9.60 -6.27
C SER A 189 5.78 -9.91 -4.77
N LYS A 190 5.93 -11.19 -4.38
CA LYS A 190 6.14 -11.56 -2.97
C LYS A 190 7.38 -10.89 -2.37
N ALA A 191 8.43 -10.70 -3.16
CA ALA A 191 9.66 -10.03 -2.73
C ALA A 191 9.41 -8.55 -2.47
N SER A 192 8.71 -7.87 -3.37
CA SER A 192 8.30 -6.47 -3.22
C SER A 192 7.40 -6.27 -2.01
N ALA A 193 6.38 -7.12 -1.81
CA ALA A 193 5.52 -7.08 -0.62
C ALA A 193 6.34 -7.22 0.68
N LYS A 194 7.33 -8.10 0.70
CA LYS A 194 8.25 -8.26 1.86
C LYS A 194 9.12 -7.02 2.08
N GLN A 195 9.57 -6.35 1.03
CA GLN A 195 10.34 -5.09 1.13
C GLN A 195 9.44 -3.96 1.66
N ARG A 196 8.22 -3.84 1.15
CA ARG A 196 7.21 -2.87 1.61
C ARG A 196 6.87 -3.08 3.08
N ALA A 197 6.61 -4.31 3.51
CA ALA A 197 6.37 -4.62 4.91
C ALA A 197 7.57 -4.24 5.80
N GLY A 198 8.79 -4.41 5.29
CA GLY A 198 10.02 -3.99 5.97
C GLY A 198 10.15 -2.47 6.19
N ARG A 199 9.24 -1.64 5.66
CA ARG A 199 9.21 -0.20 5.98
C ARG A 199 8.63 0.10 7.35
N ALA A 200 7.91 -0.83 7.98
CA ALA A 200 7.31 -0.65 9.30
C ALA A 200 8.23 -1.01 10.50
N GLY A 201 9.50 -1.38 10.26
CA GLY A 201 10.38 -1.90 11.31
C GLY A 201 11.87 -1.76 11.03
#